data_AF-A0A973XP82-F1
#
_entry.id   AF-A0A973XP82-F1
#
_cell.length_a   1.000
_cell.length_b   1.000
_cell.length_c   1.000
_cell.angle_alpha   90.00
_cell.angle_beta   90.00
_cell.angle_gamma   90.00
#
_symmetry.space_group_name_H-M   'P 1'
#
loop_
_entity.id
_entity.type
_entity.pdbx_description
1 polymer ?
#
loop_
_entity_poly.entity_id
_entity_poly.type
_entity_poly.pdbx_seq_one_letter_code
_entity_poly.pdbx_strand_id
1 'polypeptide(L)'
;MGRVKPGKPHRERLIRETREPEQPLPDWPKSHVSAELTGDDQFECVLVTIHGVEHYLHASTARELQLMLDSKLKEYNGVCEELGVPQV
;
A
#
# COMPACT_ATOMS: atom_id res chain seq x y z
N MET A 1 -31.09 -38.10 -4.62
CA MET A 1 -30.38 -37.14 -3.74
C MET A 1 -29.10 -36.71 -4.44
N GLY A 2 -29.04 -35.49 -4.97
CA GLY A 2 -27.86 -34.99 -5.70
C GLY A 2 -26.88 -34.25 -4.79
N ARG A 3 -25.60 -34.62 -4.82
CA ARG A 3 -24.51 -33.92 -4.12
C ARG A 3 -24.27 -32.54 -4.74
N VAL A 4 -24.42 -31.47 -3.96
CA VAL A 4 -24.01 -30.11 -4.33
C VAL A 4 -22.49 -30.00 -4.13
N LYS A 5 -21.76 -29.59 -5.17
CA LYS A 5 -20.31 -29.36 -5.09
C LYS A 5 -20.04 -28.02 -4.37
N PRO A 6 -19.02 -27.92 -3.50
CA PRO A 6 -18.72 -26.68 -2.81
C PRO A 6 -18.27 -25.59 -3.80
N GLY A 7 -18.85 -24.40 -3.66
CA GLY A 7 -18.52 -23.23 -4.47
C GLY A 7 -17.05 -22.85 -4.33
N LYS A 8 -16.37 -22.62 -5.46
CA LYS A 8 -15.00 -22.09 -5.47
C LYS A 8 -15.00 -20.71 -4.80
N PRO A 9 -13.98 -20.36 -3.98
CA PRO A 9 -13.83 -19.00 -3.48
C PRO A 9 -13.63 -18.07 -4.68
N HIS A 10 -14.49 -17.07 -4.79
CA HIS A 10 -14.30 -15.95 -5.70
C HIS A 10 -13.10 -15.16 -5.19
N ARG A 11 -11.90 -15.48 -5.68
CA ARG A 11 -10.78 -14.54 -5.58
C ARG A 11 -11.13 -13.38 -6.49
N GLU A 12 -11.79 -12.37 -5.94
CA GLU A 12 -11.86 -11.07 -6.59
C GLU A 12 -10.43 -10.69 -6.94
N ARG A 13 -10.20 -10.56 -8.24
CA ARG A 13 -8.93 -10.11 -8.78
C ARG A 13 -8.78 -8.68 -8.26
N LEU A 14 -7.87 -8.46 -7.31
CA LEU A 14 -7.50 -7.12 -6.88
C LEU A 14 -7.12 -6.35 -8.15
N ILE A 15 -7.99 -5.41 -8.55
CA ILE A 15 -7.77 -4.57 -9.71
C ILE A 15 -6.59 -3.69 -9.37
N ARG A 16 -5.42 -3.99 -9.96
CA ARG A 16 -4.23 -3.15 -9.89
C ARG A 16 -4.31 -2.08 -10.98
N GLU A 17 -5.37 -1.29 -10.95
CA GLU A 17 -5.44 -0.09 -11.79
C GLU A 17 -4.79 1.04 -11.02
N THR A 18 -3.56 1.37 -11.39
CA THR A 18 -2.98 2.66 -11.02
C THR A 18 -3.58 3.70 -11.96
N ARG A 19 -4.08 4.81 -11.41
CA ARG A 19 -4.50 5.98 -12.20
C ARG A 19 -3.31 6.88 -12.55
N GLU A 20 -2.11 6.31 -12.58
CA GLU A 20 -0.89 7.02 -12.92
C GLU A 20 -0.75 7.09 -14.44
N PRO A 21 -0.61 8.28 -15.05
CA PRO A 21 -0.28 8.37 -16.47
C PRO A 21 1.12 7.81 -16.74
N GLU A 22 1.36 7.39 -17.98
CA GLU A 22 2.61 6.75 -18.42
C GLU A 22 3.85 7.63 -18.24
N GLN A 23 3.68 8.95 -18.14
CA GLN A 23 4.74 9.92 -17.90
C GLN A 23 4.32 10.95 -16.86
N PRO A 24 5.26 11.45 -16.02
CA PRO A 24 4.98 12.54 -15.10
C PRO A 24 4.51 13.80 -15.83
N LEU A 25 3.31 14.29 -15.49
CA LEU A 25 2.77 15.59 -15.90
C LEU A 25 3.64 16.74 -15.38
N PRO A 26 3.64 17.90 -16.05
CA PRO A 26 4.21 19.14 -15.50
C PRO A 26 3.58 19.45 -14.14
N ASP A 27 4.39 19.86 -13.17
CA ASP A 27 4.02 20.13 -11.76
C ASP A 27 3.63 18.91 -10.91
N TRP A 28 4.01 17.70 -11.33
CA TRP A 28 3.79 16.52 -10.52
C TRP A 28 4.56 16.61 -9.18
N PRO A 29 3.89 16.38 -8.03
CA PRO A 29 4.56 16.47 -6.73
C PRO A 29 5.70 15.46 -6.64
N LYS A 30 6.87 15.91 -6.14
CA LYS A 30 8.06 15.06 -5.95
C LYS A 30 7.79 13.79 -5.13
N SER A 31 6.75 13.80 -4.29
CA SER A 31 6.29 12.63 -3.54
C SER A 31 4.83 12.33 -3.89
N HIS A 32 4.58 11.10 -4.35
CA HIS A 32 3.23 10.58 -4.65
C HIS A 32 2.48 10.18 -3.38
N VAL A 33 3.19 10.15 -2.25
CA VAL A 33 2.70 9.73 -0.95
C VAL A 33 3.07 10.76 0.10
N SER A 34 2.11 11.21 0.90
CA SER A 34 2.36 11.94 2.14
C SER A 34 1.64 11.27 3.30
N ALA A 35 2.13 11.46 4.52
CA ALA A 35 1.48 10.98 5.72
C ALA A 35 1.53 12.06 6.80
N GLU A 36 0.41 12.27 7.48
CA GLU A 36 0.30 13.16 8.65
C GLU A 36 -0.54 12.52 9.75
N LEU A 37 -0.31 12.94 10.99
CA LEU A 37 -1.13 12.54 12.13
C LEU A 37 -2.35 13.45 12.18
N THR A 38 -3.54 12.87 12.15
CA THR A 38 -4.76 13.63 12.46
C THR A 38 -4.73 13.95 13.96
N GLY A 39 -5.05 15.20 14.35
CA GLY A 39 -4.98 15.67 15.74
C GLY A 39 -5.86 14.92 16.76
N ASP A 40 -5.97 15.51 17.96
CA ASP A 40 -6.42 15.00 19.29
C ASP A 40 -7.72 14.16 19.43
N ASP A 41 -8.30 13.65 18.35
CA ASP A 41 -9.46 12.76 18.43
C ASP A 41 -9.04 11.36 18.89
N GLN A 42 -9.92 10.74 19.69
CA GLN A 42 -9.73 9.56 20.56
C GLN A 42 -9.18 8.27 19.91
N PHE A 43 -8.83 8.29 18.62
CA PHE A 43 -8.35 7.12 17.88
C PHE A 43 -7.08 7.36 17.04
N GLU A 44 -6.43 8.53 17.13
CA GLU A 44 -5.16 8.90 16.46
C GLU A 44 -4.98 8.20 15.10
N CYS A 45 -5.54 8.77 14.03
CA CYS A 45 -5.41 8.20 12.69
C CYS A 45 -4.17 8.75 11.97
N VAL A 46 -3.58 7.92 11.11
CA VAL A 46 -2.62 8.37 10.11
C VAL A 46 -3.40 8.69 8.84
N LEU A 47 -3.37 9.95 8.40
CA LEU A 47 -3.85 10.34 7.08
C LEU A 47 -2.74 10.10 6.08
N VAL A 48 -2.94 9.14 5.17
CA VAL A 48 -2.03 8.86 4.07
C VAL A 48 -2.66 9.38 2.78
N THR A 49 -1.98 10.30 2.10
CA THR A 49 -2.42 10.76 0.77
C THR A 49 -1.63 10.02 -0.29
N ILE A 50 -2.29 9.31 -1.20
CA ILE A 50 -1.66 8.60 -2.32
C ILE A 50 -2.25 9.15 -3.62
N HIS A 51 -1.41 9.74 -4.47
CA HIS A 51 -1.84 10.41 -5.71
C HIS A 51 -2.95 11.46 -5.50
N GLY A 52 -2.89 12.20 -4.39
CA GLY A 52 -3.91 13.19 -4.03
C GLY A 52 -5.21 12.60 -3.47
N VAL A 53 -5.29 11.28 -3.28
CA VAL A 53 -6.41 10.61 -2.62
C VAL A 53 -6.07 10.38 -1.16
N GLU A 54 -6.93 10.88 -0.27
CA GLU A 54 -6.79 10.77 1.17
C GLU A 54 -7.31 9.43 1.71
N HIS A 55 -6.52 8.79 2.57
CA HIS A 55 -6.83 7.54 3.24
C HIS A 55 -6.60 7.67 4.74
N TYR A 56 -7.65 7.51 5.54
CA TYR A 56 -7.54 7.50 6.99
C TYR A 56 -7.26 6.08 7.49
N LEU A 57 -6.14 5.90 8.17
CA LEU A 57 -5.73 4.61 8.73
C LEU A 57 -5.78 4.67 10.25
N HIS A 58 -6.64 3.85 10.84
CA HIS A 58 -6.61 3.59 12.27
C HIS A 58 -5.37 2.77 12.66
N ALA A 59 -5.01 2.80 13.94
CA ALA A 59 -3.82 2.14 14.48
C ALA A 59 -3.62 0.68 14.04
N SER A 60 -4.68 -0.14 14.00
CA SER A 60 -4.59 -1.53 13.55
C SER A 60 -4.27 -1.64 12.06
N THR A 61 -4.92 -0.85 11.21
CA THR A 61 -4.67 -0.80 9.77
C THR A 61 -3.28 -0.23 9.47
N ALA A 62 -2.87 0.82 10.18
CA ALA A 62 -1.53 1.40 10.05
C ALA A 62 -0.44 0.38 10.42
N ARG A 63 -0.66 -0.43 11.47
CA ARG A 63 0.24 -1.50 11.87
C ARG A 63 0.34 -2.61 10.81
N GLU A 64 -0.78 -3.06 10.25
CA GLU A 64 -0.75 -4.06 9.18
C GLU A 64 -0.03 -3.52 7.93
N LEU A 65 -0.26 -2.25 7.57
CA LEU A 65 0.46 -1.60 6.48
C LEU A 65 1.97 -1.56 6.74
N GLN A 66 2.39 -1.20 7.95
CA GLN A 66 3.81 -1.23 8.35
C GLN A 66 4.42 -2.63 8.15
N LEU A 67 3.77 -3.68 8.65
CA LEU A 67 4.26 -5.06 8.50
C LEU A 67 4.41 -5.47 7.04
N MET A 68 3.47 -5.06 6.19
CA MET A 68 3.52 -5.31 4.76
C MET A 68 4.67 -4.56 4.08
N LEU A 69 4.90 -3.29 4.44
CA LEU A 69 6.00 -2.47 3.92
C LEU A 69 7.36 -3.02 4.35
N ASP A 70 7.52 -3.40 5.62
CA ASP A 70 8.74 -4.03 6.14
C ASP A 70 9.07 -5.33 5.40
N SER A 71 8.06 -6.16 5.13
CA SER A 71 8.23 -7.38 4.34
C SER A 71 8.72 -7.05 2.94
N LYS A 72 8.16 -6.02 2.29
CA LYS A 72 8.56 -5.61 0.93
C LYS A 72 9.93 -4.97 0.88
N LEU A 73 10.31 -4.20 1.90
CA LEU A 73 11.66 -3.65 2.01
C LEU A 73 12.70 -4.75 2.15
N LYS A 74 12.42 -5.79 2.94
CA LYS A 74 13.31 -6.96 3.03
C LYS A 74 13.48 -7.68 1.69
N GLU A 75 12.39 -7.89 0.96
CA GLU A 75 12.46 -8.47 -0.39
C GLU A 75 13.31 -7.61 -1.33
N TYR A 76 13.08 -6.29 -1.34
CA TYR A 76 13.84 -5.35 -2.16
C TYR A 76 15.33 -5.33 -1.80
N ASN A 77 15.65 -5.26 -0.51
CA ASN A 77 17.04 -5.23 -0.03
C ASN A 77 17.78 -6.54 -0.32
N GLY A 78 17.10 -7.68 -0.35
CA GLY A 78 17.67 -8.94 -0.82
C GLY A 78 18.09 -8.87 -2.29
N VAL A 79 17.25 -8.29 -3.16
CA VAL A 79 17.60 -8.05 -4.57
C VAL A 79 18.77 -7.07 -4.70
N CYS A 80 18.78 -6.00 -3.90
CA CYS A 80 19.90 -5.06 -3.88
C CYS A 80 21.23 -5.72 -3.51
N GLU A 81 21.21 -6.61 -2.51
CA GLU A 81 22.38 -7.39 -2.10
C GLU A 81 22.90 -8.28 -3.23
N GLU A 82 22.02 -9.03 -3.90
CA GLU A 82 22.37 -9.87 -5.05
C GLU A 82 22.99 -9.06 -6.21
N LEU A 83 22.52 -7.83 -6.41
CA LEU A 83 23.01 -6.92 -7.44
C LEU A 83 24.24 -6.11 -7.01
N GLY A 84 24.68 -6.22 -5.74
CA GLY A 84 25.81 -5.46 -5.19
C GLY A 84 25.56 -3.95 -5.10
N VAL A 85 24.28 -3.53 -5.00
CA VAL A 85 23.90 -2.11 -4.87
C VAL A 85 23.45 -1.78 -3.44
N PRO A 86 23.52 -0.51 -3.00
CA PRO A 86 23.13 -0.12 -1.65
C PRO A 86 21.67 -0.44 -1.32
N GLN A 87 21.43 -0.87 -0.08
CA GLN A 87 20.12 -1.12 0.51
C GLN A 87 19.51 0.18 1.06
N VAL A 88 18.21 0.13 1.39
CA VAL A 88 17.45 1.21 2.03
C VAL A 88 16.93 0.82 3.41
#